data_AF-A0A441USD8-F1
#
_entry.id   AF-A0A441USD8-F1
#
_cell.length_a   1.000
_cell.length_b   1.000
_cell.length_c   1.000
_cell.angle_alpha   90.00
_cell.angle_beta   90.00
_cell.angle_gamma   90.00
#
_symmetry.space_group_name_H-M   'P 1'
#
loop_
_entity.id
_entity.type
_entity.pdbx_description
1 polymer ?
#
loop_
_entity_poly.entity_id
_entity_poly.type
_entity_poly.pdbx_seq_one_letter_code
_entity_poly.pdbx_strand_id
1 'polypeptide(L)'
;VSDQLTDGRRFRIMAVVDDCTRECLALIVDTSLSGMRVARELDRLITERGRPRMIVSDNGSEFTSNAILAWADQNRVEWHYIAPGKPMQNGFIESFNGRLRDELLNETLFTSLAQARVAIALWHADYNTARPHSQIAWQTPAEFASTFNPRRSLALRYAKGSAPAPVASPAQQGTTHAGNELKTG
;
A
#
# COMPACT_ATOMS: atom_id res chain seq x y z
N VAL A 1 9.86 -7.11 -10.38
CA VAL A 1 10.86 -6.55 -11.33
C VAL A 1 12.28 -6.86 -10.84
N SER A 2 13.33 -6.76 -11.66
CA SER A 2 14.73 -7.02 -11.26
C SER A 2 15.69 -6.03 -11.91
N ASP A 3 16.86 -5.88 -11.30
CA ASP A 3 17.94 -5.00 -11.73
C ASP A 3 19.32 -5.50 -11.23
N GLN A 4 20.41 -4.79 -11.55
CA GLN A 4 21.78 -5.18 -11.25
C GLN A 4 22.57 -4.07 -10.56
N LEU A 5 23.42 -4.45 -9.61
CA LEU A 5 24.40 -3.56 -9.00
C LEU A 5 25.59 -3.33 -9.94
N THR A 6 26.36 -2.27 -9.71
CA THR A 6 27.57 -1.97 -10.51
C THR A 6 28.64 -3.05 -10.46
N ASP A 7 28.59 -3.95 -9.47
CA ASP A 7 29.49 -5.10 -9.36
C ASP A 7 28.96 -6.38 -10.04
N GLY A 8 27.83 -6.29 -10.75
CA GLY A 8 27.22 -7.39 -11.49
C GLY A 8 26.26 -8.27 -10.67
N ARG A 9 26.17 -8.11 -9.35
CA ARG A 9 25.19 -8.86 -8.55
C ARG A 9 23.77 -8.39 -8.86
N ARG A 10 22.85 -9.32 -9.08
CA ARG A 10 21.44 -9.01 -9.33
C ARG A 10 20.66 -8.84 -8.04
N PHE A 11 19.66 -7.98 -8.07
CA PHE A 11 18.63 -7.88 -7.05
C PHE A 11 17.23 -7.85 -7.68
N ARG A 12 16.24 -8.20 -6.87
CA ARG A 12 14.84 -8.28 -7.25
C ARG A 12 14.03 -7.33 -6.37
N ILE A 13 12.91 -6.88 -6.93
CA ILE A 13 11.95 -6.03 -6.27
C ILE A 13 10.57 -6.69 -6.39
N MET A 14 9.98 -7.05 -5.26
CA MET A 14 8.58 -7.47 -5.20
C MET A 14 7.71 -6.26 -4.90
N ALA A 15 6.79 -5.96 -5.81
CA ALA A 15 5.78 -4.93 -5.62
C ALA A 15 4.49 -5.56 -5.10
N VAL A 16 3.93 -4.98 -4.03
CA VAL A 16 2.60 -5.29 -3.54
C VAL A 16 1.77 -4.03 -3.66
N VAL A 17 0.67 -4.08 -4.41
CA VAL A 17 -0.18 -2.93 -4.67
C VAL A 17 -1.64 -3.31 -4.40
N ASP A 18 -2.36 -2.42 -3.75
CA ASP A 18 -3.79 -2.58 -3.52
C ASP A 18 -4.58 -2.25 -4.80
N ASP A 19 -5.33 -3.22 -5.31
CA ASP A 19 -6.04 -3.07 -6.58
C ASP A 19 -7.17 -2.03 -6.54
N CYS A 20 -7.78 -1.84 -5.37
CA CYS A 20 -8.87 -0.88 -5.21
C CYS A 20 -8.35 0.57 -5.16
N THR A 21 -7.41 0.82 -4.26
CA THR A 21 -6.94 2.18 -3.95
C THR A 21 -5.76 2.63 -4.81
N ARG A 22 -5.13 1.70 -5.52
CA ARG A 22 -3.87 1.88 -6.24
C ARG A 22 -2.68 2.21 -5.33
N GLU A 23 -2.83 2.10 -4.00
CA GLU A 23 -1.76 2.33 -3.04
C GLU A 23 -0.70 1.23 -3.21
N CYS A 24 0.54 1.63 -3.53
CA CYS A 24 1.65 0.70 -3.45
C CYS A 24 1.91 0.42 -1.96
N LEU A 25 1.65 -0.80 -1.51
CA LEU A 25 1.78 -1.18 -0.11
C LEU A 25 3.23 -1.47 0.26
N ALA A 26 4.00 -2.08 -0.65
CA ALA A 26 5.40 -2.37 -0.43
C ALA A 26 6.19 -2.51 -1.74
N LEU A 27 7.47 -2.11 -1.70
CA LEU A 27 8.50 -2.46 -2.68
C LEU A 27 9.66 -3.15 -1.95
N ILE A 28 9.68 -4.48 -1.97
CA ILE A 28 10.66 -5.27 -1.21
C ILE A 28 11.87 -5.56 -2.07
N VAL A 29 13.00 -4.97 -1.67
CA VAL A 29 14.28 -5.05 -2.40
C VAL A 29 15.21 -6.06 -1.72
N ASP A 30 15.52 -7.15 -2.42
CA ASP A 30 16.42 -8.18 -1.92
C ASP A 30 17.15 -8.93 -3.05
N THR A 31 18.26 -9.61 -2.74
CA THR A 31 18.96 -10.46 -3.73
C THR A 31 18.26 -11.80 -3.94
N SER A 32 17.44 -12.24 -2.97
CA SER A 32 16.62 -13.44 -3.05
C SER A 32 15.26 -13.20 -2.39
N LEU A 33 14.20 -13.61 -3.09
CA LEU A 33 12.81 -13.50 -2.64
C LEU A 33 12.20 -14.89 -2.57
N SER A 34 12.64 -15.70 -1.62
CA SER A 34 12.03 -17.01 -1.38
C SER A 34 10.59 -16.88 -0.87
N GLY A 35 9.77 -17.92 -1.02
CA GLY A 35 8.41 -17.94 -0.47
C GLY A 35 8.34 -17.61 1.02
N MET A 36 9.33 -18.07 1.81
CA MET A 36 9.46 -17.70 3.23
C MET A 36 9.71 -16.20 3.43
N ARG A 37 10.50 -15.56 2.56
CA ARG A 37 10.71 -14.12 2.63
C ARG A 37 9.43 -13.38 2.25
N VAL A 38 8.74 -13.81 1.20
CA VAL A 38 7.46 -13.24 0.76
C VAL A 38 6.41 -13.33 1.88
N ALA A 39 6.23 -14.51 2.49
CA ALA A 39 5.30 -14.72 3.59
C ALA A 39 5.53 -13.73 4.76
N ARG A 40 6.79 -13.51 5.15
CA ARG A 40 7.16 -12.57 6.20
C ARG A 40 6.74 -11.12 5.89
N GLU A 41 6.92 -10.69 4.65
CA GLU A 41 6.53 -9.35 4.23
C GLU A 41 5.01 -9.20 4.17
N LEU A 42 4.30 -10.26 3.76
CA LEU A 42 2.84 -10.27 3.80
C LEU A 42 2.31 -10.24 5.24
N ASP A 43 2.90 -10.96 6.19
CA ASP A 43 2.54 -10.87 7.61
C ASP A 43 2.68 -9.44 8.16
N ARG A 44 3.77 -8.77 7.79
CA ARG A 44 3.99 -7.36 8.14
C ARG A 44 2.87 -6.48 7.58
N LEU A 45 2.53 -6.64 6.30
CA LEU A 45 1.46 -5.87 5.67
C LEU A 45 0.10 -6.15 6.31
N ILE A 46 -0.21 -7.41 6.64
CA ILE A 46 -1.44 -7.77 7.35
C ILE A 46 -1.50 -7.10 8.72
N THR A 47 -0.38 -7.05 9.44
CA THR A 47 -0.30 -6.38 10.75
C THR A 47 -0.58 -4.89 10.63
N GLU A 48 -0.04 -4.23 9.61
CA GLU A 48 -0.16 -2.78 9.42
C GLU A 48 -1.50 -2.36 8.79
N ARG A 49 -2.05 -3.18 7.88
CA ARG A 49 -3.17 -2.79 6.99
C ARG A 49 -4.41 -3.65 7.14
N GLY A 50 -4.31 -4.78 7.84
CA GLY A 50 -5.36 -5.79 7.92
C GLY A 50 -5.22 -6.85 6.82
N ARG A 51 -5.93 -7.96 7.03
CA ARG A 51 -5.87 -9.13 6.15
C ARG A 51 -6.67 -8.89 4.85
N PRO A 52 -6.08 -9.09 3.66
CA PRO A 52 -6.83 -9.03 2.41
C PRO A 52 -7.75 -10.25 2.26
N ARG A 53 -8.81 -10.09 1.44
CA ARG A 53 -9.64 -11.25 1.05
C ARG A 53 -8.88 -12.19 0.12
N MET A 54 -8.18 -11.62 -0.86
CA MET A 54 -7.51 -12.35 -1.93
C MET A 54 -6.19 -11.66 -2.28
N ILE A 55 -5.20 -12.46 -2.67
CA ILE A 55 -3.98 -12.00 -3.35
C ILE A 55 -4.00 -12.56 -4.78
N VAL A 56 -3.63 -11.70 -5.73
CA VAL A 56 -3.45 -12.09 -7.14
C VAL A 56 -1.96 -12.02 -7.48
N SER A 57 -1.42 -13.07 -8.09
CA SER A 57 -0.01 -13.09 -8.51
C SER A 57 0.19 -13.83 -9.83
N ASP A 58 1.38 -13.65 -10.41
CA ASP A 58 1.87 -14.56 -11.45
C ASP A 58 2.24 -15.94 -10.90
N ASN A 59 2.65 -16.84 -11.79
CA ASN A 59 3.08 -18.19 -11.46
C ASN A 59 4.57 -18.27 -11.07
N GLY A 60 5.15 -17.18 -10.57
CA GLY A 60 6.52 -17.14 -10.07
C GLY A 60 6.76 -18.22 -9.01
N SER A 61 7.96 -18.79 -9.01
CA SER A 61 8.34 -19.88 -8.09
C SER A 61 8.25 -19.48 -6.62
N GLU A 62 8.43 -18.20 -6.32
CA GLU A 62 8.25 -17.64 -4.98
C GLU A 62 6.81 -17.74 -4.49
N PHE A 63 5.85 -17.50 -5.37
CA PHE A 63 4.41 -17.47 -5.06
C PHE A 63 3.80 -18.86 -5.08
N THR A 64 4.28 -19.74 -5.96
CA THR A 64 3.81 -21.14 -6.07
C THR A 64 4.50 -22.09 -5.08
N SER A 65 5.31 -21.57 -4.16
CA SER A 65 6.04 -22.38 -3.19
C SER A 65 5.15 -22.94 -2.07
N ASN A 66 5.54 -24.09 -1.51
CA ASN A 66 4.85 -24.69 -0.34
C ASN A 66 4.75 -23.74 0.85
N ALA A 67 5.75 -22.87 1.04
CA ALA A 67 5.74 -21.85 2.09
C ALA A 67 4.56 -20.88 1.91
N ILE A 68 4.30 -20.43 0.69
CA ILE A 68 3.19 -19.52 0.39
C ILE A 68 1.84 -20.23 0.43
N LEU A 69 1.75 -21.46 -0.09
CA LEU A 69 0.51 -22.24 0.01
C LEU A 69 0.11 -22.47 1.47
N ALA A 70 1.06 -22.87 2.33
CA ALA A 70 0.81 -23.04 3.75
C ALA A 70 0.47 -21.72 4.45
N TRP A 71 1.18 -20.64 4.11
CA TRP A 71 0.92 -19.31 4.66
C TRP A 71 -0.49 -18.81 4.30
N ALA A 72 -0.93 -19.00 3.06
CA ALA A 72 -2.25 -18.58 2.59
C ALA A 72 -3.38 -19.34 3.30
N ASP A 73 -3.22 -20.66 3.48
CA ASP A 73 -4.15 -21.50 4.23
C ASP A 73 -4.26 -21.08 5.70
N GLN A 74 -3.10 -20.93 6.37
CA GLN A 74 -3.03 -20.50 7.78
C GLN A 74 -3.68 -19.13 8.01
N ASN A 75 -3.43 -18.18 7.11
CA ASN A 75 -3.98 -16.84 7.19
C ASN A 75 -5.40 -16.73 6.62
N ARG A 76 -5.94 -17.80 6.01
CA ARG A 76 -7.25 -17.80 5.31
C ARG A 76 -7.34 -16.69 4.26
N VAL A 77 -6.29 -16.54 3.47
CA VAL A 77 -6.23 -15.60 2.33
C VAL A 77 -6.38 -16.41 1.05
N GLU A 78 -7.37 -16.04 0.23
CA GLU A 78 -7.53 -16.67 -1.08
C GLU A 78 -6.36 -16.28 -2.01
N TRP A 79 -5.80 -17.23 -2.74
CA TRP A 79 -4.71 -16.96 -3.68
C TRP A 79 -5.16 -17.27 -5.11
N HIS A 80 -5.14 -16.25 -5.98
CA HIS A 80 -5.51 -16.39 -7.38
C HIS A 80 -4.28 -16.20 -8.27
N TYR A 81 -3.85 -17.28 -8.92
CA TYR A 81 -2.79 -17.21 -9.92
C TYR A 81 -3.39 -16.78 -11.26
N ILE A 82 -2.76 -15.79 -11.90
CA ILE A 82 -3.17 -15.39 -13.26
C ILE A 82 -2.99 -16.57 -14.23
N ALA A 83 -3.88 -16.67 -15.20
CA ALA A 83 -3.76 -17.70 -16.22
C ALA A 83 -2.56 -17.42 -17.13
N PRO A 84 -1.79 -18.45 -17.53
CA PRO A 84 -0.77 -18.30 -18.55
C PRO A 84 -1.34 -17.67 -19.82
N GLY A 85 -0.66 -16.66 -20.36
CA GLY A 85 -1.08 -15.99 -21.60
C GLY A 85 -2.27 -15.03 -21.46
N LYS A 86 -2.69 -14.65 -20.25
CA LYS A 86 -3.73 -13.63 -20.01
C LYS A 86 -3.17 -12.33 -19.42
N PRO A 87 -2.41 -11.52 -20.19
CA PRO A 87 -1.77 -10.29 -19.70
C PRO A 87 -2.78 -9.29 -19.11
N MET A 88 -4.02 -9.29 -19.58
CA MET A 88 -5.07 -8.42 -19.04
C MET A 88 -5.35 -8.63 -17.54
N GLN A 89 -5.12 -9.82 -16.98
CA GLN A 89 -5.33 -10.08 -15.55
C GLN A 89 -4.24 -9.43 -14.67
N ASN A 90 -3.14 -8.97 -15.27
CA ASN A 90 -1.99 -8.42 -14.57
C ASN A 90 -1.58 -7.02 -15.10
N GLY A 91 -2.37 -6.43 -16.00
CA GLY A 91 -1.96 -5.25 -16.76
C GLY A 91 -1.63 -4.03 -15.89
N PHE A 92 -2.26 -3.90 -14.71
CA PHE A 92 -1.94 -2.82 -13.78
C PHE A 92 -0.55 -2.99 -13.16
N ILE A 93 -0.21 -4.16 -12.59
CA ILE A 93 1.11 -4.36 -11.98
C ILE A 93 2.22 -4.37 -13.02
N GLU A 94 1.93 -4.80 -14.26
CA GLU A 94 2.86 -4.69 -15.39
C GLU A 94 3.15 -3.22 -15.71
N SER A 95 2.11 -2.39 -15.82
CA SER A 95 2.25 -0.95 -16.04
C SER A 95 2.98 -0.25 -14.90
N PHE A 96 2.68 -0.64 -13.65
CA PHE A 96 3.37 -0.15 -12.45
C PHE A 96 4.86 -0.50 -12.47
N ASN A 97 5.21 -1.76 -12.76
CA ASN A 97 6.59 -2.22 -12.84
C ASN A 97 7.35 -1.56 -14.00
N GLY A 98 6.68 -1.33 -15.14
CA GLY A 98 7.23 -0.56 -16.26
C GLY A 98 7.59 0.85 -15.83
N ARG A 99 6.68 1.56 -15.16
CA ARG A 99 6.93 2.90 -14.64
C ARG A 99 8.09 2.96 -13.65
N LEU A 100 8.10 2.07 -12.65
CA LEU A 100 9.21 1.98 -11.69
C LEU A 100 10.55 1.77 -12.42
N ARG A 101 10.56 0.96 -13.49
CA ARG A 101 11.76 0.74 -14.28
C ARG A 101 12.18 1.99 -15.03
N ASP A 102 11.27 2.60 -15.79
CA ASP A 102 11.59 3.70 -16.68
C ASP A 102 11.97 4.97 -15.92
N GLU A 103 11.37 5.21 -14.75
CA GLU A 103 11.59 6.45 -14.00
C GLU A 103 12.69 6.36 -12.94
N LEU A 104 13.07 5.15 -12.51
CA LEU A 104 14.06 4.97 -11.45
C LEU A 104 15.17 4.00 -11.83
N LEU A 105 14.82 2.77 -12.18
CA LEU A 105 15.83 1.71 -12.33
C LEU A 105 16.75 1.96 -13.53
N ASN A 106 16.20 2.40 -14.66
CA ASN A 106 16.99 2.72 -15.85
C ASN A 106 17.82 4.01 -15.68
N GLU A 107 17.40 4.91 -14.79
CA GLU A 107 18.03 6.22 -14.58
C GLU A 107 19.09 6.20 -13.46
N THR A 108 19.26 5.07 -12.77
CA THR A 108 20.12 4.99 -11.58
C THR A 108 21.07 3.80 -11.63
N LEU A 109 22.38 4.06 -11.50
CA LEU A 109 23.37 3.02 -11.25
C LEU A 109 23.47 2.73 -9.74
N PHE A 110 23.08 1.53 -9.32
CA PHE A 110 23.11 1.13 -7.92
C PHE A 110 24.44 0.50 -7.54
N THR A 111 25.17 1.12 -6.60
CA THR A 111 26.44 0.60 -6.09
C THR A 111 26.25 -0.42 -4.95
N SER A 112 25.10 -0.39 -4.28
CA SER A 112 24.79 -1.29 -3.19
C SER A 112 23.28 -1.53 -3.04
N LEU A 113 22.93 -2.67 -2.42
CA LEU A 113 21.53 -2.97 -2.09
C LEU A 113 20.94 -1.95 -1.10
N ALA A 114 21.78 -1.36 -0.23
CA ALA A 114 21.34 -0.32 0.69
C ALA A 114 20.94 0.97 -0.05
N GLN A 115 21.74 1.39 -1.03
CA GLN A 115 21.40 2.52 -1.89
C GLN A 115 20.09 2.25 -2.66
N ALA A 116 19.94 1.06 -3.24
CA ALA A 116 18.72 0.67 -3.94
C ALA A 116 17.48 0.76 -3.03
N ARG A 117 17.57 0.25 -1.80
CA ARG A 117 16.48 0.34 -0.80
C ARG A 117 16.07 1.77 -0.51
N VAL A 118 17.03 2.69 -0.34
CA VAL A 118 16.73 4.11 -0.07
C VAL A 118 16.05 4.76 -1.27
N ALA A 119 16.61 4.60 -2.48
CA ALA A 119 16.06 5.21 -3.68
C ALA A 119 14.64 4.69 -3.99
N ILE A 120 14.43 3.39 -3.85
CA ILE A 120 13.12 2.75 -4.06
C ILE A 120 12.11 3.19 -2.99
N ALA A 121 12.53 3.37 -1.73
CA ALA A 121 11.67 3.90 -0.68
C ALA A 121 11.24 5.36 -0.94
N LEU A 122 12.14 6.19 -1.49
CA LEU A 122 11.80 7.56 -1.88
C LEU A 122 10.81 7.58 -3.05
N TRP A 123 11.04 6.76 -4.07
CA TRP A 123 10.12 6.62 -5.20
C TRP A 123 8.76 6.07 -4.75
N HIS A 124 8.74 5.11 -3.81
CA HIS A 124 7.52 4.55 -3.21
C HIS A 124 6.69 5.61 -2.50
N ALA A 125 7.33 6.47 -1.70
CA ALA A 125 6.66 7.57 -1.03
C ALA A 125 6.09 8.57 -2.05
N ASP A 126 6.90 8.99 -3.02
CA ASP A 126 6.50 9.90 -4.09
C ASP A 126 5.30 9.38 -4.88
N TYR A 127 5.33 8.10 -5.30
CA TYR A 127 4.22 7.45 -6.00
C TYR A 127 2.91 7.54 -5.22
N ASN A 128 2.96 7.24 -3.91
CA ASN A 128 1.76 7.21 -3.09
C ASN A 128 1.23 8.60 -2.72
N THR A 129 2.08 9.62 -2.58
CA THR A 129 1.69 10.90 -1.96
C THR A 129 1.78 12.13 -2.86
N ALA A 130 2.45 12.05 -4.01
CA ALA A 130 2.65 13.20 -4.89
C ALA A 130 1.98 13.05 -6.27
N ARG A 131 1.61 11.82 -6.65
CA ARG A 131 1.18 11.53 -8.03
C ARG A 131 -0.31 11.29 -8.13
N PRO A 132 -1.07 12.16 -8.79
CA PRO A 132 -2.50 11.92 -9.01
C PRO A 132 -2.75 10.89 -10.11
N HIS A 133 -3.78 10.05 -9.94
CA HIS A 133 -4.14 9.02 -10.91
C HIS A 133 -5.55 9.25 -11.46
N SER A 134 -5.68 9.25 -12.80
CA SER A 134 -6.97 9.48 -13.48
C SER A 134 -8.06 8.46 -13.11
N GLN A 135 -7.68 7.21 -12.82
CA GLN A 135 -8.59 6.15 -12.40
C GLN A 135 -9.22 6.35 -11.01
N ILE A 136 -8.65 7.25 -10.19
CA ILE A 136 -9.12 7.57 -8.83
C ILE A 136 -9.40 9.07 -8.71
N ALA A 137 -10.09 9.62 -9.71
CA ALA A 137 -10.54 11.02 -9.76
C ALA A 137 -9.41 12.04 -9.56
N TRP A 138 -8.20 11.74 -10.07
CA TRP A 138 -7.00 12.58 -9.93
C TRP A 138 -6.56 12.82 -8.48
N GLN A 139 -6.92 11.92 -7.57
CA GLN A 139 -6.32 11.86 -6.23
C GLN A 139 -5.02 11.07 -6.28
N THR A 140 -4.14 11.33 -5.31
CA THR A 140 -3.01 10.44 -5.05
C THR A 140 -3.49 9.12 -4.44
N PRO A 141 -2.75 8.01 -4.60
CA PRO A 141 -3.14 6.74 -4.01
C PRO A 141 -3.37 6.82 -2.50
N ALA A 142 -2.53 7.57 -1.76
CA ALA A 142 -2.69 7.75 -0.33
C ALA A 142 -3.94 8.56 0.04
N GLU A 143 -4.26 9.62 -0.70
CA GLU A 143 -5.48 10.40 -0.49
C GLU A 143 -6.72 9.55 -0.72
N PHE A 144 -6.78 8.84 -1.85
CA PHE A 144 -7.91 7.98 -2.16
C PHE A 144 -8.06 6.86 -1.13
N ALA A 145 -6.96 6.20 -0.76
CA ALA A 145 -6.94 5.19 0.28
C ALA A 145 -7.47 5.73 1.63
N SER A 146 -7.21 7.00 1.96
CA SER A 146 -7.72 7.62 3.20
C SER A 146 -9.25 7.72 3.24
N THR A 147 -9.92 7.78 2.08
CA THR A 147 -11.39 7.89 1.99
C THR A 147 -12.11 6.63 2.46
N PHE A 148 -11.46 5.46 2.37
CA PHE A 148 -12.03 4.18 2.79
C PHE A 148 -12.06 3.99 4.31
N ASN A 149 -11.61 4.98 5.10
CA ASN A 149 -11.39 4.74 6.51
C ASN A 149 -11.52 5.97 7.44
N PRO A 150 -12.64 6.18 8.16
CA PRO A 150 -12.68 7.07 9.32
C PRO A 150 -11.82 6.56 10.50
N ARG A 151 -11.43 5.27 10.52
CA ARG A 151 -10.58 4.67 11.58
C ARG A 151 -9.06 4.69 11.29
N ARG A 152 -8.60 4.98 10.07
CA ARG A 152 -7.15 5.19 9.77
C ARG A 152 -6.60 6.41 10.52
N SER A 153 -7.42 7.44 10.70
CA SER A 153 -7.01 8.65 11.40
C SER A 153 -6.77 8.43 12.90
N LEU A 154 -7.35 7.39 13.52
CA LEU A 154 -7.18 7.15 14.96
C LEU A 154 -5.80 6.58 15.27
N ALA A 155 -5.34 5.56 14.54
CA ALA A 155 -4.04 4.93 14.77
C ALA A 155 -2.85 5.91 14.55
N LEU A 156 -2.95 6.80 13.56
CA LEU A 156 -1.93 7.84 13.32
C LEU A 156 -2.03 9.02 14.31
N ARG A 157 -3.21 9.36 14.83
CA ARG A 157 -3.37 10.40 15.87
C ARG A 157 -2.81 9.95 17.23
N TYR A 158 -2.84 8.66 17.54
CA TYR A 158 -2.31 8.12 18.81
C TYR A 158 -0.81 7.83 18.81
N ALA A 159 -0.12 7.90 17.68
CA ALA A 159 1.34 7.74 17.62
C ALA A 159 2.10 8.92 18.25
N LYS A 160 1.44 10.03 18.61
CA LYS A 160 2.06 11.23 19.21
C LYS A 160 1.55 11.61 20.61
N GLY A 161 0.82 10.74 21.32
CA GLY A 161 0.45 11.07 22.70
C GLY A 161 -0.25 9.95 23.45
N SER A 162 0.29 9.60 24.62
CA SER A 162 -0.24 8.56 25.53
C SER A 162 -1.45 9.02 26.36
N ALA A 163 -2.24 9.98 25.89
CA ALA A 163 -3.41 10.47 26.62
C ALA A 163 -4.69 9.76 26.13
N PRO A 164 -5.48 9.11 27.01
CA PRO A 164 -6.77 8.55 26.63
C PRO A 164 -7.78 9.67 26.31
N ALA A 165 -8.64 9.43 25.32
CA ALA A 165 -9.70 10.35 24.91
C ALA A 165 -10.68 10.65 26.06
N PRO A 166 -11.19 11.89 26.18
CA PRO A 166 -12.18 12.22 27.20
C PRO A 166 -13.51 11.51 26.91
N VAL A 167 -14.05 10.84 27.93
CA VAL A 167 -15.25 9.98 27.88
C VAL A 167 -16.56 10.79 27.93
N ALA A 168 -16.52 12.12 27.91
CA ALA A 168 -17.70 12.95 28.07
C ALA A 168 -18.31 13.36 26.71
N SER A 169 -19.57 12.97 26.47
CA SER A 169 -20.39 13.55 25.41
C SER A 169 -20.72 15.02 25.74
N PRO A 170 -20.65 15.96 24.78
CA PRO A 170 -21.08 17.34 25.03
C PRO A 170 -22.60 17.40 25.21
N ALA A 171 -23.04 18.18 26.21
CA ALA A 171 -24.43 18.40 26.54
C ALA A 171 -25.22 19.04 25.38
N GLN A 172 -26.46 18.59 25.17
CA GLN A 172 -27.39 19.19 24.22
C GLN A 172 -27.65 20.66 24.56
N GLN A 173 -27.49 21.55 23.58
CA GLN A 173 -27.82 22.96 23.72
C GLN A 173 -29.34 23.11 23.95
N GLY A 174 -29.71 23.69 25.08
CA GLY A 174 -31.08 24.01 25.44
C GLY A 174 -31.67 25.09 24.54
N THR A 175 -32.93 24.89 24.17
CA THR A 175 -33.79 25.81 23.45
C THR A 175 -33.97 27.11 24.23
N THR A 176 -33.53 28.25 23.70
CA THR A 176 -33.92 29.56 24.23
C THR A 176 -35.05 30.14 23.39
N HIS A 177 -36.27 30.07 23.93
CA HIS A 177 -37.37 30.94 23.55
C HIS A 177 -37.07 32.37 24.02
N ALA A 178 -37.15 33.34 23.11
CA ALA A 178 -37.36 34.74 23.46
C ALA A 178 -38.14 35.41 22.32
N GLY A 179 -39.43 35.65 22.56
CA GLY A 179 -40.23 36.56 21.75
C GLY A 179 -39.99 38.01 22.17
N ASN A 180 -40.11 38.95 21.23
CA ASN A 180 -41.26 39.84 21.17
C ASN A 180 -41.17 40.78 19.98
N GLU A 181 -42.31 40.91 19.31
CA GLU A 181 -42.64 41.95 18.35
C GLU A 181 -42.67 43.32 19.03
N LEU A 182 -42.15 44.35 18.37
CA LEU A 182 -42.54 45.75 18.61
C LEU A 182 -42.66 46.47 17.26
N LYS A 183 -43.90 46.85 16.93
CA LYS A 183 -44.27 47.80 15.88
C LYS A 183 -43.86 49.21 16.28
N THR A 184 -43.35 50.02 15.35
CA THR A 184 -43.74 51.44 15.18
C THR A 184 -43.22 51.99 13.85
N GLY A 185 -44.06 52.74 13.12
CA GLY A 185 -43.70 53.50 11.92
C GLY A 185 -44.64 53.29 10.75
#